data_AF-D4VLL4-F1
#
_entry.id   AF-D4VLL4-F1
#
_cell.length_a   1.000
_cell.length_b   1.000
_cell.length_c   1.000
_cell.angle_alpha   90.00
_cell.angle_beta   90.00
_cell.angle_gamma   90.00
#
_symmetry.space_group_name_H-M   'P 1'
#
loop_
_entity.id
_entity.type
_entity.pdbx_description
1 polymer ?
#
loop_
_entity_poly.entity_id
_entity_poly.type
_entity_poly.pdbx_seq_one_letter_code
_entity_poly.pdbx_strand_id
1 'polypeptide(L)' 'MNKKYWISVYFNQDVPDEKIKELVSNSYDIVVKSLTKKEREML' A
#
# COMPACT_ATOMS: atom_id res chain seq x y z
N MET A 1 5.67 -14.09 -2.76
CA MET A 1 5.06 -12.95 -2.03
C MET A 1 4.53 -13.46 -0.69
N ASN A 2 4.78 -12.77 0.43
CA ASN A 2 4.22 -13.18 1.72
C ASN A 2 2.71 -12.91 1.74
N LYS A 3 1.90 -13.96 1.58
CA LYS A 3 0.44 -13.86 1.46
C LYS A 3 -0.25 -13.34 2.72
N LYS A 4 0.46 -13.24 3.86
CA LYS A 4 -0.07 -12.65 5.10
C LYS A 4 -0.20 -11.12 5.01
N TYR A 5 0.69 -10.46 4.25
CA TYR A 5 0.79 -9.00 4.23
C TYR A 5 0.62 -8.39 2.84
N TRP A 6 0.65 -9.21 1.79
CA TRP A 6 0.60 -8.74 0.42
C TRP A 6 -0.52 -9.40 -0.37
N ILE A 7 -1.16 -8.59 -1.21
CA ILE A 7 -2.17 -9.00 -2.18
C ILE A 7 -1.68 -8.65 -3.59
N SER A 8 -2.18 -9.38 -4.58
CA SER A 8 -1.98 -9.06 -5.99
C SER A 8 -3.26 -8.44 -6.54
N VAL A 9 -3.14 -7.38 -7.32
CA VAL A 9 -4.25 -6.74 -8.03
C VAL A 9 -3.93 -6.77 -9.52
N TYR A 10 -4.91 -7.14 -10.35
CA TYR A 10 -4.81 -7.10 -11.80
C TYR A 10 -5.46 -5.83 -12.34
N PHE A 11 -4.73 -5.07 -13.15
CA PHE A 11 -5.25 -3.84 -13.75
C PHE A 11 -6.21 -4.14 -14.90
N ASN A 12 -7.18 -3.23 -15.12
CA ASN A 12 -8.16 -3.29 -16.22
C ASN A 12 -9.05 -4.54 -16.23
N GLN A 13 -9.28 -5.14 -15.07
CA GLN A 13 -10.17 -6.29 -14.92
C GLN A 13 -11.38 -5.92 -14.06
N ASP A 14 -11.32 -6.21 -12.77
CA ASP A 14 -12.44 -6.25 -11.85
C ASP A 14 -12.37 -5.20 -10.74
N VAL A 15 -11.22 -4.53 -10.60
CA VAL A 15 -11.01 -3.49 -9.60
C VAL A 15 -11.00 -2.10 -10.26
N PRO A 16 -11.93 -1.20 -9.91
CA PRO A 16 -11.92 0.18 -10.40
C PRO A 16 -10.67 0.95 -9.95
N ASP A 17 -10.19 1.87 -10.80
CA ASP A 17 -9.00 2.68 -10.55
C ASP A 17 -9.04 3.43 -9.21
N GLU A 18 -10.20 3.96 -8.83
CA GLU A 18 -10.38 4.66 -7.55
C GLU A 18 -10.07 3.73 -6.38
N LYS A 19 -10.51 2.47 -6.47
CA LYS A 19 -10.25 1.49 -5.42
C LYS A 19 -8.78 1.10 -5.37
N ILE A 20 -8.13 1.00 -6.52
CA ILE A 20 -6.68 0.74 -6.57
C ILE A 20 -5.90 1.89 -5.90
N LYS A 21 -6.27 3.14 -6.18
CA LYS A 21 -5.63 4.32 -5.55
C LYS A 21 -5.82 4.31 -4.03
N GLU A 22 -7.01 3.99 -3.55
CA GLU A 22 -7.30 3.83 -2.12
C GLU A 22 -6.42 2.74 -1.48
N LEU A 23 -6.32 1.57 -2.12
CA LEU A 23 -5.49 0.46 -1.64
C LEU A 23 -4.00 0.84 -1.59
N VAL A 24 -3.49 1.55 -2.59
CA VAL A 24 -2.11 2.03 -2.63
C VAL A 24 -1.85 3.04 -1.50
N SER A 25 -2.75 4.01 -1.30
CA SER A 25 -2.64 4.99 -0.22
C SER A 25 -2.64 4.31 1.16
N ASN A 26 -3.57 3.39 1.38
CA ASN A 26 -3.66 2.65 2.64
C ASN A 26 -2.41 1.80 2.89
N SER A 27 -1.87 1.14 1.85
CA SER A 27 -0.64 0.35 1.96
C SER A 27 0.57 1.24 2.29
N TYR A 28 0.65 2.42 1.69
CA TYR A 28 1.69 3.41 2.00
C TYR A 28 1.61 3.84 3.46
N ASP A 29 0.42 4.21 3.95
CA ASP A 29 0.21 4.65 5.33
C ASP A 29 0.59 3.57 6.36
N ILE A 30 0.29 2.31 6.09
CA ILE A 30 0.66 1.18 6.96
C ILE A 30 2.19 1.10 7.08
N VAL A 31 2.90 1.16 5.95
CA VAL A 31 4.37 1.11 5.94
C VAL A 31 4.94 2.33 6.67
N VAL A 32 4.51 3.54 6.33
CA VAL A 32 4.98 4.79 6.97
C VAL A 32 4.76 4.77 8.48
N LYS A 33 3.61 4.28 8.96
CA LYS A 33 3.32 4.16 10.40
C LYS A 33 4.25 3.16 11.10
N SER A 34 4.73 2.13 10.39
CA SER A 34 5.67 1.15 10.94
C SER A 34 7.11 1.66 11.03
N LEU A 35 7.44 2.75 10.32
CA LEU A 35 8.78 3.32 10.31
C LEU A 35 9.10 4.09 11.59
N THR A 36 10.38 4.10 11.95
CA THR A 36 10.89 4.93 13.04
C THR A 36 10.74 6.42 12.69
N LYS A 37 10.86 7.28 13.70
CA LYS A 37 10.74 8.73 13.51
C LYS A 37 11.80 9.27 12.52
N LYS A 38 13.04 8.78 12.65
CA LYS A 38 14.16 9.17 11.79
C LYS A 38 13.94 8.80 10.33
N GLU A 39 13.41 7.61 10.07
CA GLU A 39 13.11 7.16 8.70
C GLU A 39 11.97 7.97 8.09
N ARG A 40 10.94 8.31 8.88
CA ARG A 40 9.84 9.18 8.42
C ARG A 40 10.27 10.59 8.08
N GLU A 41 11.26 11.14 8.80
CA GLU A 41 11.82 12.47 8.53
C GLU A 41 12.67 12.51 7.24
N MET A 42 13.05 11.35 6.68
CA MET A 42 13.85 11.23 5.44
C MET A 42 13.03 10.92 4.18
N LEU A 43 11.73 10.64 4.33
CA LEU A 43 10.79 10.43 3.22
C LEU A 43 10.38 11.76 2.59
#